data_AF-A0A023B1N3-F1
#
_entry.id   AF-A0A023B1N3-F1
#
_cell.length_a   1.000
_cell.length_b   1.000
_cell.length_c   1.000
_cell.angle_alpha   90.00
_cell.angle_beta   90.00
_cell.angle_gamma   90.00
#
_symmetry.space_group_name_H-M   'P 1'
#
loop_
_entity.id
_entity.type
_entity.pdbx_description
1 polymer ?
#
loop_
_entity_poly.entity_id
_entity_poly.type
_entity_poly.pdbx_seq_one_letter_code
_entity_poly.pdbx_strand_id
1 'polypeptide(L)'
;MIGQGGYAIVRVVKHKVTGRVFALKQIAKCDFQHPSQLRMAVTEAEILHSRLCDRKVLPTGDIARQVMLYGREYFPDFYGAWHDAHFIYFLMEYLPGGDLMKHLMDFEIFPEDVTKYYIAQLAVAVGYLHETLGYAHRDLKPDNILFDVNGNVKLLDFGLSRALPPQDPHTMRRAMTERFRSAVGTPDYMAPEVHRAEHTHTRTVDWWSLGIIMYEMLYGGPPLSDRHHRPEQTARLIRQ
;
A
#
# COMPACT_ATOMS: atom_id res chain seq x y z
N MET A 1 -7.40 -16.24 -12.58
CA MET A 1 -7.10 -14.80 -12.51
C MET A 1 -7.69 -14.32 -11.20
N ILE A 2 -6.91 -13.66 -10.33
CA ILE A 2 -7.37 -13.35 -8.96
C ILE A 2 -7.49 -11.83 -8.73
N GLY A 3 -6.87 -11.01 -9.59
CA GLY A 3 -7.12 -9.57 -9.62
C GLY A 3 -6.68 -8.96 -10.95
N GLN A 4 -7.36 -7.89 -11.35
CA GLN A 4 -6.97 -7.02 -12.46
C GLN A 4 -6.93 -5.59 -11.92
N GLY A 5 -5.73 -5.09 -11.62
CA GLY A 5 -5.50 -3.68 -11.36
C GLY A 5 -5.28 -2.93 -12.68
N GLY A 6 -5.39 -1.60 -12.68
CA GLY A 6 -5.45 -0.78 -13.91
C GLY A 6 -4.34 -1.00 -14.95
N TYR A 7 -3.20 -1.59 -14.60
CA TYR A 7 -2.08 -1.87 -15.50
C TYR A 7 -1.45 -3.27 -15.32
N ALA A 8 -2.04 -4.13 -14.47
CA ALA A 8 -1.42 -5.39 -14.09
C ALA A 8 -2.44 -6.50 -13.87
N ILE A 9 -2.12 -7.70 -14.35
CA ILE A 9 -2.92 -8.91 -14.12
C ILE A 9 -2.21 -9.77 -13.08
N VAL A 10 -2.94 -10.14 -12.01
CA VAL A 10 -2.44 -11.07 -10.99
C VAL A 10 -3.05 -12.45 -11.21
N ARG A 11 -2.18 -13.44 -11.38
CA ARG A 11 -2.56 -14.84 -11.59
C ARG A 11 -2.01 -15.70 -10.46
N VAL A 12 -2.81 -16.64 -9.97
CA VAL A 12 -2.28 -17.73 -9.16
C VAL A 12 -1.57 -18.73 -10.07
N VAL A 13 -0.35 -19.08 -9.68
CA VAL A 13 0.51 -20.01 -10.40
C VAL A 13 1.00 -21.08 -9.43
N LYS A 14 1.29 -22.26 -9.97
CA LYS A 14 1.82 -23.39 -9.21
C LYS A 14 3.20 -23.76 -9.76
N HIS A 15 4.21 -23.80 -8.91
CA HIS A 15 5.52 -24.26 -9.31
C HIS A 15 5.45 -25.75 -9.66
N LYS A 16 5.87 -26.10 -10.88
CA LYS A 16 5.61 -27.43 -11.47
C LYS A 16 6.21 -28.59 -10.66
N VAL A 17 7.39 -28.37 -10.07
CA VAL A 17 8.12 -29.42 -9.34
C VAL A 17 7.67 -29.52 -7.89
N THR A 18 7.66 -28.40 -7.17
CA THR A 18 7.38 -28.39 -5.73
C THR A 18 5.90 -28.36 -5.40
N GLY A 19 5.05 -28.06 -6.38
CA GLY A 19 3.62 -27.87 -6.18
C GLY A 19 3.24 -26.63 -5.36
N ARG A 20 4.22 -25.81 -4.94
CA ARG A 20 3.98 -24.59 -4.16
C ARG A 20 3.23 -23.56 -5.00
N VAL A 21 2.27 -22.89 -4.37
CA VAL A 21 1.38 -21.90 -4.99
C VAL A 21 1.92 -20.50 -4.74
N PHE A 22 1.83 -19.63 -5.75
CA PHE A 22 2.32 -18.25 -5.74
C PHE A 22 1.35 -17.31 -6.46
N ALA A 23 1.47 -16.01 -6.20
CA ALA A 23 0.88 -14.97 -7.02
C ALA A 23 1.92 -14.46 -8.03
N LEU A 24 1.54 -14.38 -9.30
CA LEU A 24 2.34 -13.81 -10.37
C LEU A 24 1.65 -12.56 -10.89
N LYS A 25 2.20 -11.38 -10.57
CA LYS A 25 1.78 -10.10 -11.15
C LYS A 25 2.48 -9.91 -12.48
N GLN A 26 1.71 -9.65 -13.53
CA GLN A 26 2.17 -9.42 -14.90
C GLN A 26 1.80 -7.99 -15.28
N ILE A 27 2.79 -7.19 -15.65
CA ILE A 27 2.62 -5.78 -16.03
C ILE A 27 3.01 -5.66 -17.50
N ALA A 28 2.08 -5.24 -18.36
CA ALA A 28 2.33 -5.12 -19.78
C ALA A 28 3.13 -3.85 -20.10
N LYS A 29 4.25 -3.99 -20.81
CA LYS A 29 5.11 -2.86 -21.22
C LYS A 29 4.43 -1.98 -22.26
N CYS A 30 3.50 -2.53 -23.06
CA CYS A 30 2.71 -1.75 -24.01
C CYS A 30 1.79 -0.73 -23.34
N ASP A 31 1.43 -0.95 -22.07
CA ASP A 31 0.58 -0.03 -21.31
C ASP A 31 1.38 1.15 -20.74
N PHE A 32 2.71 1.14 -20.90
CA PHE A 32 3.59 2.22 -20.47
C PHE A 32 3.54 3.38 -21.46
N GLN A 33 2.63 4.31 -21.20
CA GLN A 33 2.51 5.58 -21.92
C GLN A 33 3.53 6.61 -21.44
N HIS A 34 4.02 6.48 -20.19
CA HIS A 34 4.92 7.46 -19.60
C HIS A 34 6.02 6.79 -18.76
N PRO A 35 7.26 7.34 -18.71
CA PRO A 35 8.37 6.78 -17.91
C PRO A 35 8.08 6.62 -16.41
N SER A 36 7.03 7.29 -15.90
CA SER A 36 6.57 7.12 -14.52
C SER A 36 6.09 5.70 -14.23
N GLN A 37 5.42 5.01 -15.17
CA GLN A 37 4.89 3.67 -14.91
C GLN A 37 5.99 2.63 -14.71
N LEU A 38 7.10 2.74 -15.46
CA LEU A 38 8.28 1.92 -15.21
C LEU A 38 8.88 2.22 -13.82
N ARG A 39 8.95 3.50 -13.42
CA ARG A 39 9.42 3.88 -12.08
C ARG A 39 8.53 3.32 -10.98
N MET A 40 7.21 3.30 -11.17
CA MET A 40 6.27 2.68 -10.21
C MET A 40 6.59 1.21 -10.00
N ALA A 41 6.80 0.45 -11.09
CA ALA A 41 7.18 -0.97 -11.01
C ALA A 41 8.54 -1.16 -10.31
N VAL A 42 9.52 -0.31 -10.60
CA VAL A 42 10.84 -0.35 -9.94
C VAL A 42 10.70 -0.06 -8.44
N THR A 43 9.99 1.00 -8.05
CA THR A 43 9.77 1.35 -6.64
C THR A 43 9.03 0.25 -5.88
N GLU A 44 8.03 -0.39 -6.50
CA GLU A 44 7.33 -1.52 -5.90
C GLU A 44 8.29 -2.70 -5.64
N ALA A 45 9.11 -3.07 -6.63
CA ALA A 45 10.10 -4.14 -6.49
C ALA A 45 11.18 -3.80 -5.44
N GLU A 46 11.63 -2.54 -5.38
CA GLU A 46 12.60 -2.06 -4.38
C GLU A 46 12.05 -2.21 -2.96
N ILE A 47 10.83 -1.71 -2.69
CA ILE A 47 10.20 -1.81 -1.36
C ILE A 47 10.02 -3.27 -0.94
N LEU A 48 9.49 -4.10 -1.84
CA LEU A 48 9.27 -5.52 -1.58
C LEU A 48 10.58 -6.29 -1.37
N HIS A 49 11.65 -5.93 -2.08
CA HIS A 49 12.96 -6.55 -1.90
C HIS A 49 13.67 -6.06 -0.63
N SER A 50 13.59 -4.77 -0.30
CA SER A 50 14.26 -4.17 0.88
C SER A 50 13.82 -4.80 2.20
N ARG A 51 12.59 -5.33 2.28
CA ARG A 51 12.11 -6.17 3.41
C ARG A 51 13.06 -7.33 3.73
N LEU A 52 13.71 -7.93 2.73
CA LEU A 52 14.56 -9.12 2.89
C LEU A 52 15.97 -8.79 3.41
N CYS A 53 16.45 -7.57 3.16
CA CYS A 53 17.82 -7.15 3.50
C CYS A 53 17.96 -6.63 4.93
N ASP A 54 16.86 -6.40 5.61
CA ASP A 54 16.81 -5.68 6.90
C ASP A 54 17.03 -6.60 8.11
N ARG A 55 17.96 -7.56 7.96
CA ARG A 55 18.42 -8.47 9.02
C ARG A 55 19.46 -7.82 9.95
N LYS A 56 19.67 -6.51 9.88
CA LYS A 56 20.64 -5.82 10.73
C LYS A 56 20.13 -5.81 12.18
N VAL A 57 20.97 -6.32 13.08
CA VAL A 57 20.78 -6.28 14.53
C VAL A 57 20.62 -4.82 14.97
N LEU A 58 19.50 -4.48 15.61
CA LEU A 58 19.21 -3.13 16.08
C LEU A 58 19.83 -2.82 17.46
N PRO A 59 20.07 -1.53 17.76
CA PRO A 59 20.42 -1.08 19.10
C PRO A 59 19.30 -1.37 20.11
N THR A 60 19.66 -1.86 21.29
CA THR A 60 18.77 -2.43 22.32
C THR A 60 17.84 -1.44 23.03
N GLY A 61 17.73 -0.19 22.57
CA GLY A 61 17.18 0.93 23.36
C GLY A 61 15.80 1.49 22.97
N ASP A 62 15.25 1.16 21.80
CA ASP A 62 14.00 1.76 21.29
C ASP A 62 12.93 0.70 20.97
N ILE A 63 12.01 0.49 21.92
CA ILE A 63 10.93 -0.50 21.83
C ILE A 63 10.00 -0.16 20.65
N ALA A 64 9.71 1.11 20.40
CA ALA A 64 8.84 1.50 19.28
C ALA A 64 9.47 1.08 17.95
N ARG A 65 10.77 1.33 17.79
CA ARG A 65 11.52 0.91 16.59
C ARG A 65 11.58 -0.61 16.45
N GLN A 66 11.69 -1.35 17.55
CA GLN A 66 11.64 -2.82 17.53
C GLN A 66 10.27 -3.34 17.11
N VAL A 67 9.17 -2.74 17.61
CA VAL A 67 7.81 -3.09 17.19
C VAL A 67 7.63 -2.85 15.69
N MET A 68 8.14 -1.73 15.16
CA MET A 68 8.06 -1.44 13.73
C MET A 68 8.79 -2.46 12.87
N LEU A 69 9.86 -3.11 13.35
CA LEU A 69 10.50 -4.19 12.58
C LEU A 69 9.58 -5.39 12.34
N TYR A 70 8.59 -5.66 13.22
CA TYR A 70 7.58 -6.69 12.96
C TYR A 70 6.65 -6.29 11.81
N GLY A 71 6.60 -5.01 11.46
CA GLY A 71 5.77 -4.51 10.36
C GLY A 71 6.15 -5.09 9.01
N ARG A 72 7.38 -5.60 8.86
CA ARG A 72 7.74 -6.41 7.70
C ARG A 72 6.74 -7.54 7.48
N GLU A 73 6.29 -8.24 8.53
CA GLU A 73 5.45 -9.44 8.42
C GLU A 73 4.10 -9.15 7.76
N TYR A 74 3.68 -7.88 7.72
CA TYR A 74 2.48 -7.42 7.06
C TYR A 74 2.71 -7.01 5.59
N PHE A 75 3.78 -7.49 4.96
CA PHE A 75 4.05 -7.35 3.52
C PHE A 75 4.15 -8.76 2.93
N PRO A 76 3.73 -8.97 1.66
CA PRO A 76 3.85 -10.28 1.03
C PRO A 76 5.33 -10.66 0.84
N ASP A 77 5.65 -11.95 0.96
CA ASP A 77 6.97 -12.41 0.53
C ASP A 77 7.18 -12.16 -0.96
N PHE A 78 8.37 -11.65 -1.30
CA PHE A 78 8.76 -11.34 -2.67
C PHE A 78 9.88 -12.28 -3.12
N TYR A 79 9.57 -13.15 -4.09
CA TYR A 79 10.49 -14.18 -4.56
C TYR A 79 11.38 -13.70 -5.70
N GLY A 80 11.01 -12.60 -6.36
CA GLY A 80 11.82 -11.94 -7.35
C GLY A 80 11.02 -11.29 -8.48
N ALA A 81 11.74 -10.56 -9.32
CA ALA A 81 11.24 -9.95 -10.53
C ALA A 81 12.06 -10.36 -11.76
N TRP A 82 11.40 -10.45 -12.91
CA TRP A 82 12.05 -10.61 -14.21
C TRP A 82 11.22 -9.93 -15.29
N HIS A 83 11.75 -9.83 -16.51
CA HIS A 83 11.01 -9.27 -17.64
C HIS A 83 11.37 -9.97 -18.94
N ASP A 84 10.49 -9.89 -19.93
CA ASP A 84 10.75 -10.29 -21.31
C ASP A 84 10.56 -9.09 -22.25
N ALA A 85 10.32 -9.32 -23.54
CA ALA A 85 10.09 -8.25 -24.52
C ALA A 85 8.77 -7.47 -24.26
N HIS A 86 7.77 -8.10 -23.65
CA HIS A 86 6.41 -7.58 -23.55
C HIS A 86 5.96 -7.29 -22.10
N PHE A 87 6.51 -7.98 -21.11
CA PHE A 87 6.01 -7.93 -19.73
C PHE A 87 7.13 -7.79 -18.68
N ILE A 88 6.75 -7.22 -17.54
CA ILE A 88 7.47 -7.30 -16.26
C ILE A 88 6.67 -8.25 -15.35
N TYR A 89 7.36 -9.11 -14.61
CA TYR A 89 6.79 -10.15 -13.78
C TYR A 89 7.29 -10.04 -12.35
N PHE A 90 6.38 -10.09 -11.37
CA PHE A 90 6.69 -10.22 -9.94
C PHE A 90 6.12 -11.53 -9.41
N LEU A 91 6.98 -12.36 -8.83
CA LEU A 91 6.56 -13.58 -8.12
C LEU A 91 6.49 -13.31 -6.63
N MET A 92 5.29 -13.48 -6.08
CA MET A 92 4.95 -13.07 -4.72
C MET A 92 4.22 -14.20 -3.99
N GLU A 93 4.13 -14.03 -2.68
CA GLU A 93 3.27 -14.84 -1.81
C GLU A 93 1.84 -14.85 -2.36
N TYR A 94 1.22 -16.03 -2.38
CA TYR A 94 -0.21 -16.12 -2.63
C TYR A 94 -0.98 -15.92 -1.33
N LEU A 95 -1.91 -14.97 -1.34
CA LEU A 95 -2.73 -14.60 -0.19
C LEU A 95 -4.17 -15.11 -0.42
N PRO A 96 -4.55 -16.26 0.16
CA PRO A 96 -5.82 -16.92 -0.14
C PRO A 96 -7.03 -16.25 0.50
N GLY A 97 -6.83 -15.37 1.48
CA GLY A 97 -7.92 -14.75 2.25
C GLY A 97 -8.66 -13.62 1.53
N GLY A 98 -8.23 -13.25 0.32
CA GLY A 98 -8.85 -12.15 -0.45
C GLY A 98 -8.52 -10.77 0.11
N ASP A 99 -9.07 -9.73 -0.50
CA ASP A 99 -8.89 -8.33 -0.09
C ASP A 99 -9.94 -7.84 0.91
N LEU A 100 -9.60 -6.84 1.71
CA LEU A 100 -10.47 -6.22 2.72
C LEU A 100 -11.72 -5.61 2.10
N MET A 101 -11.64 -5.11 0.86
CA MET A 101 -12.80 -4.56 0.16
C MET A 101 -13.92 -5.59 0.02
N LYS A 102 -13.58 -6.81 -0.39
CA LYS A 102 -14.53 -7.92 -0.45
C LYS A 102 -15.13 -8.24 0.92
N HIS A 103 -14.32 -8.28 1.97
CA HIS A 103 -14.85 -8.54 3.32
C HIS A 103 -15.76 -7.41 3.82
N LEU A 104 -15.45 -6.14 3.51
CA LEU A 104 -16.34 -5.02 3.80
C LEU A 104 -17.67 -5.14 3.05
N MET A 105 -17.66 -5.60 1.80
CA MET A 105 -18.90 -5.88 1.06
C MET A 105 -19.70 -7.04 1.67
N ASP A 106 -19.03 -8.07 2.16
CA ASP A 106 -19.69 -9.28 2.68
C ASP A 106 -20.24 -9.09 4.11
N PHE A 107 -19.54 -8.34 4.98
CA PHE A 107 -19.90 -8.15 6.39
C PHE A 107 -20.59 -6.81 6.68
N GLU A 108 -20.47 -5.83 5.78
CA GLU A 108 -20.86 -4.42 5.95
C GLU A 108 -20.12 -3.71 7.08
N ILE A 109 -20.23 -4.19 8.32
CA ILE A 109 -19.57 -3.63 9.51
C ILE A 109 -18.80 -4.69 10.29
N PHE A 110 -17.69 -4.28 10.87
CA PHE A 110 -16.81 -5.11 11.67
C PHE A 110 -16.98 -4.74 13.15
N PRO A 111 -17.02 -5.72 14.06
CA PRO A 111 -16.94 -5.46 15.49
C PRO A 111 -15.71 -4.64 15.87
N GLU A 112 -15.79 -3.85 16.95
CA GLU A 112 -14.71 -2.94 17.35
C GLU A 112 -13.40 -3.67 17.68
N ASP A 113 -13.50 -4.84 18.32
CA ASP A 113 -12.35 -5.68 18.64
C ASP A 113 -11.65 -6.23 17.39
N VAL A 114 -12.43 -6.67 16.39
CA VAL A 114 -11.91 -7.10 15.08
C VAL A 114 -11.29 -5.92 14.33
N THR A 115 -11.96 -4.76 14.32
CA THR A 115 -11.43 -3.54 13.70
C THR A 115 -10.11 -3.15 14.33
N LYS A 116 -10.05 -3.09 15.65
CA LYS A 116 -8.84 -2.78 16.43
C LYS A 116 -7.69 -3.72 16.13
N TYR A 117 -7.98 -5.01 15.98
CA TYR A 117 -6.99 -6.01 15.62
C TYR A 117 -6.35 -5.71 14.25
N TYR A 118 -7.15 -5.49 13.20
CA TYR A 118 -6.61 -5.23 11.87
C TYR A 118 -5.98 -3.84 11.73
N ILE A 119 -6.56 -2.81 12.34
CA ILE A 119 -5.99 -1.46 12.35
C ILE A 119 -4.64 -1.43 13.07
N ALA A 120 -4.47 -2.21 14.16
CA ALA A 120 -3.18 -2.32 14.82
C ALA A 120 -2.11 -2.94 13.90
N GLN A 121 -2.44 -4.00 13.15
CA GLN A 121 -1.52 -4.61 12.19
C GLN A 121 -1.14 -3.64 11.07
N LEU A 122 -2.14 -2.96 10.48
CA LEU A 122 -1.92 -1.96 9.43
C LEU A 122 -1.08 -0.78 9.94
N ALA A 123 -1.31 -0.31 11.16
CA ALA A 123 -0.51 0.76 11.75
C ALA A 123 0.96 0.37 11.89
N VAL A 124 1.24 -0.88 12.29
CA VAL A 124 2.62 -1.40 12.36
C VAL A 124 3.23 -1.55 10.97
N ALA A 125 2.46 -1.98 9.95
CA ALA A 125 2.90 -2.06 8.57
C ALA A 125 3.27 -0.67 7.99
N VAL A 126 2.40 0.33 8.20
CA VAL A 126 2.62 1.72 7.75
C VAL A 126 3.82 2.33 8.48
N GLY A 127 3.92 2.14 9.79
CA GLY A 127 5.07 2.61 10.56
C GLY A 127 6.40 1.99 10.10
N TYR A 128 6.41 0.70 9.73
CA TYR A 128 7.57 0.06 9.11
C TYR A 128 7.95 0.71 7.78
N LEU A 129 6.97 0.93 6.90
CA LEU A 129 7.19 1.59 5.61
C LEU A 129 7.81 2.99 5.79
N HIS A 130 7.29 3.75 6.76
CA HIS A 130 7.72 5.13 7.01
C HIS A 130 9.09 5.20 7.67
N GLU A 131 9.24 4.55 8.82
CA GLU A 131 10.41 4.73 9.70
C GLU A 131 11.59 3.84 9.31
N THR A 132 11.31 2.69 8.70
CA THR A 132 12.34 1.71 8.39
C THR A 132 12.71 1.71 6.91
N LEU A 133 11.72 1.68 6.03
CA LEU A 133 11.96 1.71 4.58
C LEU A 133 12.12 3.14 4.04
N GLY A 134 11.60 4.15 4.74
CA GLY A 134 11.70 5.54 4.32
C GLY A 134 10.78 5.91 3.17
N TYR A 135 9.59 5.29 3.07
CA TYR A 135 8.59 5.57 2.04
C TYR A 135 7.25 5.97 2.66
N ALA A 136 6.44 6.73 1.92
CA ALA A 136 4.99 6.82 2.15
C ALA A 136 4.26 6.01 1.07
N HIS A 137 3.17 5.35 1.45
CA HIS A 137 2.37 4.47 0.57
C HIS A 137 1.57 5.25 -0.48
N ARG A 138 0.82 6.26 -0.03
CA ARG A 138 0.02 7.21 -0.82
C ARG A 138 -1.21 6.67 -1.57
N ASP A 139 -1.45 5.36 -1.55
CA ASP A 139 -2.70 4.76 -2.04
C ASP A 139 -3.21 3.64 -1.13
N LEU A 140 -3.29 3.92 0.18
CA LEU A 140 -3.90 2.99 1.13
C LEU A 140 -5.41 2.95 0.90
N LYS A 141 -5.93 1.75 0.69
CA LYS A 141 -7.35 1.46 0.48
C LYS A 141 -7.63 -0.03 0.77
N PRO A 142 -8.88 -0.42 1.00
CA PRO A 142 -9.25 -1.80 1.26
C PRO A 142 -8.81 -2.80 0.17
N ASP A 143 -8.81 -2.41 -1.11
CA ASP A 143 -8.37 -3.27 -2.22
C ASP A 143 -6.88 -3.69 -2.11
N ASN A 144 -6.07 -2.86 -1.47
CA ASN A 144 -4.63 -3.06 -1.32
C ASN A 144 -4.27 -3.81 -0.02
N ILE A 145 -5.27 -4.25 0.74
CA ILE A 145 -5.09 -4.96 2.01
C ILE A 145 -5.64 -6.37 1.82
N LEU A 146 -4.77 -7.37 1.75
CA LEU A 146 -5.16 -8.76 1.58
C LEU A 146 -4.92 -9.57 2.85
N PHE A 147 -5.60 -10.71 2.97
CA PHE A 147 -5.45 -11.62 4.10
C PHE A 147 -4.61 -12.85 3.75
N ASP A 148 -3.66 -13.17 4.64
CA ASP A 148 -2.90 -14.42 4.57
C ASP A 148 -3.75 -15.63 5.04
N VAL A 149 -3.14 -16.81 5.03
CA VAL A 149 -3.82 -18.06 5.44
C VAL A 149 -4.20 -18.10 6.93
N ASN A 150 -3.56 -17.27 7.76
CA ASN A 150 -3.83 -17.18 9.19
C ASN A 150 -4.81 -16.05 9.52
N GLY A 151 -5.28 -15.30 8.51
CA GLY A 151 -6.18 -14.16 8.67
C GLY A 151 -5.47 -12.87 9.08
N ASN A 152 -4.14 -12.77 8.97
CA ASN A 152 -3.43 -11.49 9.17
C ASN A 152 -3.46 -10.66 7.89
N VAL A 153 -3.41 -9.33 8.05
CA VAL A 153 -3.36 -8.42 6.89
C VAL A 153 -1.98 -8.42 6.25
N LYS A 154 -1.97 -8.16 4.95
CA LYS A 154 -0.79 -7.87 4.15
C LYS A 154 -1.10 -6.62 3.33
N LEU A 155 -0.19 -5.66 3.38
CA LEU A 155 -0.25 -4.44 2.58
C LEU A 155 0.43 -4.69 1.22
N LEU A 156 -0.27 -4.31 0.15
CA LEU A 156 0.13 -4.49 -1.24
C LEU A 156 0.11 -3.17 -2.02
N ASP A 157 0.65 -3.23 -3.24
CA ASP A 157 0.62 -2.18 -4.26
C ASP A 157 1.36 -0.88 -3.90
N PHE A 158 2.68 -1.00 -3.82
CA PHE A 158 3.58 0.12 -3.56
C PHE A 158 3.91 0.96 -4.80
N GLY A 159 3.21 0.78 -5.92
CA GLY A 159 3.52 1.48 -7.17
C GLY A 159 3.45 3.00 -7.06
N LEU A 160 2.57 3.54 -6.21
CA LEU A 160 2.43 4.97 -5.96
C LEU A 160 3.27 5.48 -4.78
N SER A 161 4.03 4.59 -4.15
CA SER A 161 4.85 4.93 -2.99
C SER A 161 5.94 5.93 -3.35
N ARG A 162 6.33 6.76 -2.38
CA ARG A 162 7.35 7.78 -2.59
C ARG A 162 8.32 7.83 -1.43
N ALA A 163 9.61 7.85 -1.77
CA ALA A 163 10.68 8.04 -0.80
C ALA A 163 10.46 9.35 -0.02
N LEU A 164 10.46 9.25 1.29
CA LEU A 164 10.39 10.37 2.20
C LEU A 164 11.71 11.14 2.15
N PRO A 165 11.69 12.48 2.26
CA PRO A 165 12.91 13.25 2.36
C PRO A 165 13.70 12.82 3.62
N PRO A 166 15.04 12.92 3.61
CA PRO A 166 15.85 12.69 4.80
C PRO A 166 15.33 13.55 5.97
N GLN A 167 15.40 13.03 7.19
CA GLN A 167 14.94 13.73 8.39
C GLN A 167 15.81 14.95 8.77
N ASP A 168 16.87 15.26 8.01
CA ASP A 168 17.70 16.44 8.21
C ASP A 168 16.98 17.71 7.67
N PRO A 169 16.74 18.73 8.53
CA PRO A 169 16.07 19.97 8.15
C PRO A 169 16.69 20.71 6.95
N HIS A 170 18.01 20.61 6.76
CA HIS A 170 18.70 21.31 5.67
C HIS A 170 18.48 20.67 4.29
N THR A 171 18.30 19.35 4.24
CA THR A 171 18.00 18.60 3.00
C THR A 171 16.51 18.58 2.67
N MET A 172 15.63 18.74 3.68
CA MET A 172 14.18 18.78 3.52
C MET A 172 13.70 19.90 2.58
N ARG A 173 14.24 21.13 2.72
CA ARG A 173 13.79 22.32 1.96
C ARG A 173 14.11 22.24 0.46
N ARG A 174 15.14 21.50 0.05
CA ARG A 174 15.49 21.28 -1.38
C ARG A 174 14.73 20.10 -1.99
N ALA A 175 14.40 19.07 -1.21
CA ALA A 175 13.69 17.89 -1.69
C ALA A 175 12.19 18.11 -1.93
N MET A 176 11.57 19.05 -1.18
CA MET A 176 10.14 19.36 -1.27
C MET A 176 9.69 19.95 -2.62
N THR A 177 10.55 20.70 -3.32
CA THR A 177 10.14 21.50 -4.48
C THR A 177 9.91 20.69 -5.77
N GLU A 178 10.48 19.48 -5.88
CA GLU A 178 10.48 18.71 -7.14
C GLU A 178 9.75 17.36 -7.06
N ARG A 179 9.56 16.76 -5.87
CA ARG A 179 9.32 15.31 -5.77
C ARG A 179 7.86 14.86 -5.60
N PHE A 180 6.90 15.77 -5.39
CA PHE A 180 5.54 15.40 -4.95
C PHE A 180 4.38 15.91 -5.83
N ARG A 181 4.66 16.39 -7.04
CA ARG A 181 3.74 17.16 -7.90
C ARG A 181 2.50 16.43 -8.49
N SER A 182 2.15 15.23 -8.03
CA SER A 182 1.03 14.48 -8.62
C SER A 182 -0.01 14.11 -7.55
N ALA A 183 -1.22 14.64 -7.69
CA ALA A 183 -2.41 14.10 -7.03
C ALA A 183 -2.64 12.68 -7.57
N VAL A 184 -2.41 11.69 -6.73
CA VAL A 184 -2.55 10.26 -7.03
C VAL A 184 -3.16 9.58 -5.81
N GLY A 185 -3.88 8.49 -6.04
CA GLY A 185 -4.58 7.72 -5.01
C GLY A 185 -6.08 7.63 -5.27
N THR A 186 -6.76 6.83 -4.45
CA THR A 186 -8.20 6.61 -4.56
C THR A 186 -8.96 7.71 -3.80
N PRO A 187 -9.82 8.52 -4.47
CA PRO A 187 -10.32 9.79 -3.91
C PRO A 187 -11.05 9.70 -2.56
N ASP A 188 -11.75 8.60 -2.29
CA ASP A 188 -12.50 8.41 -1.03
C ASP A 188 -11.60 8.25 0.19
N TYR A 189 -10.36 7.79 0.00
CA TYR A 189 -9.36 7.57 1.07
C TYR A 189 -8.31 8.67 1.13
N MET A 190 -8.37 9.63 0.21
CA MET A 190 -7.33 10.62 0.00
C MET A 190 -7.45 11.78 1.00
N ALA A 191 -6.32 12.17 1.58
CA ALA A 191 -6.26 13.27 2.54
C ALA A 191 -6.57 14.64 1.90
N PRO A 192 -7.13 15.61 2.64
CA PRO A 192 -7.52 16.91 2.09
C PRO A 192 -6.36 17.69 1.46
N GLU A 193 -5.17 17.61 2.05
CA GLU A 193 -3.96 18.25 1.51
C GLU A 193 -3.57 17.69 0.13
N VAL A 194 -3.85 16.41 -0.14
CA VAL A 194 -3.60 15.81 -1.46
C VAL A 194 -4.61 16.34 -2.47
N HIS A 195 -5.88 16.48 -2.07
CA HIS A 195 -6.94 17.07 -2.89
C HIS A 195 -6.68 18.54 -3.23
N ARG A 196 -6.01 19.28 -2.35
CA ARG A 196 -5.64 20.70 -2.52
C ARG A 196 -4.28 20.88 -3.20
N ALA A 197 -3.58 19.81 -3.51
CA ALA A 197 -2.20 19.83 -4.00
C ALA A 197 -1.29 20.67 -3.07
N GLU A 198 -1.45 20.50 -1.76
CA GLU A 198 -0.57 21.04 -0.72
C GLU A 198 0.58 20.05 -0.51
N HIS A 199 1.81 20.45 -0.85
CA HIS A 199 2.92 19.52 -1.11
C HIS A 199 3.83 19.26 0.11
N THR A 200 3.33 19.36 1.34
CA THR A 200 4.21 19.48 2.52
C THR A 200 4.25 18.27 3.46
N HIS A 201 3.31 17.32 3.40
CA HIS A 201 3.25 16.23 4.38
C HIS A 201 2.78 14.89 3.79
N THR A 202 3.70 14.05 3.27
CA THR A 202 3.30 12.76 2.65
C THR A 202 3.13 11.60 3.62
N ARG A 203 3.74 11.63 4.80
CA ARG A 203 3.56 10.54 5.77
C ARG A 203 2.20 10.62 6.47
N THR A 204 1.65 11.82 6.63
CA THR A 204 0.35 12.05 7.30
C THR A 204 -0.82 11.57 6.46
N VAL A 205 -0.69 11.56 5.12
CA VAL A 205 -1.76 11.12 4.22
C VAL A 205 -2.09 9.64 4.41
N ASP A 206 -1.09 8.81 4.74
CA ASP A 206 -1.31 7.39 5.00
C ASP A 206 -2.08 7.18 6.31
N TRP A 207 -1.81 7.98 7.33
CA TRP A 207 -2.56 7.95 8.59
C TRP A 207 -4.01 8.42 8.40
N TRP A 208 -4.23 9.41 7.53
CA TRP A 208 -5.57 9.80 7.12
C TRP A 208 -6.31 8.64 6.45
N SER A 209 -5.71 8.02 5.42
CA SER A 209 -6.33 6.88 4.72
C SER A 209 -6.63 5.72 5.67
N LEU A 210 -5.73 5.43 6.62
CA LEU A 210 -5.97 4.43 7.65
C LEU A 210 -7.17 4.78 8.56
N GLY A 211 -7.34 6.06 8.89
CA GLY A 211 -8.52 6.55 9.62
C GLY A 211 -9.81 6.38 8.83
N ILE A 212 -9.79 6.61 7.51
CA ILE A 212 -10.94 6.34 6.63
C ILE A 212 -11.27 4.85 6.61
N ILE A 213 -10.26 3.98 6.46
CA ILE A 213 -10.45 2.52 6.49
C ILE A 213 -11.04 2.08 7.84
N MET A 214 -10.53 2.60 8.96
CA MET A 214 -11.09 2.31 10.28
C MET A 214 -12.56 2.74 10.40
N TYR A 215 -12.90 3.93 9.88
CA TYR A 215 -14.27 4.41 9.88
C TYR A 215 -15.18 3.49 9.05
N GLU A 216 -14.74 3.13 7.85
CA GLU A 216 -15.49 2.25 6.96
C GLU A 216 -15.73 0.88 7.59
N MET A 217 -14.73 0.30 8.26
CA MET A 217 -14.89 -0.94 9.02
C MET A 217 -15.95 -0.82 10.13
N LEU A 218 -16.03 0.31 10.83
CA LEU A 218 -16.97 0.48 11.95
C LEU A 218 -18.39 0.89 11.52
N TYR A 219 -18.52 1.57 10.38
CA TYR A 219 -19.76 2.25 9.99
C TYR A 219 -20.28 1.88 8.60
N GLY A 220 -19.59 1.00 7.87
CA GLY A 220 -20.06 0.38 6.63
C GLY A 220 -19.92 1.23 5.37
N GLY A 221 -19.11 2.28 5.42
CA GLY A 221 -18.76 3.08 4.25
C GLY A 221 -17.78 4.21 4.58
N PRO A 222 -17.06 4.76 3.58
CA PRO A 222 -16.20 5.92 3.80
C PRO A 222 -17.03 7.13 4.25
N PRO A 223 -16.54 7.94 5.22
CA PRO A 223 -17.34 8.99 5.88
C PRO A 223 -17.80 10.11 4.95
N LEU A 224 -17.12 10.28 3.81
CA LEU A 224 -17.36 11.36 2.84
C LEU A 224 -17.81 10.83 1.47
N SER A 225 -18.12 9.54 1.37
CA SER A 225 -18.66 8.95 0.14
C SER A 225 -20.14 9.31 -0.04
N ASP A 226 -20.55 9.63 -1.26
CA ASP A 226 -21.98 9.65 -1.59
C ASP A 226 -22.47 8.20 -1.80
N ARG A 227 -23.79 7.97 -1.80
CA ARG A 227 -24.40 6.65 -2.03
C ARG A 227 -24.00 5.99 -3.37
N HIS A 228 -23.32 6.73 -4.25
CA HIS A 228 -22.88 6.32 -5.56
C HIS A 228 -21.35 6.27 -5.70
N HIS A 229 -20.59 6.46 -4.62
CA HIS A 229 -19.13 6.51 -4.57
C HIS A 229 -18.53 7.38 -5.68
N ARG A 230 -19.11 8.58 -5.90
CA ARG A 230 -18.66 9.49 -6.97
C ARG A 230 -17.43 10.29 -6.53
N PRO A 231 -16.26 10.08 -7.15
CA PRO A 231 -15.01 10.70 -6.68
C PRO A 231 -15.02 12.23 -6.68
N GLU A 232 -15.71 12.84 -7.65
CA GLU A 232 -15.82 14.31 -7.77
C GLU A 232 -16.61 14.95 -6.63
N GLN A 233 -17.58 14.22 -6.08
CA GLN A 233 -18.40 14.71 -4.97
C GLN A 233 -17.66 14.55 -3.64
N THR A 234 -16.98 13.44 -3.43
CA THR A 234 -16.09 13.25 -2.27
C THR A 234 -15.01 14.34 -2.24
N ALA A 235 -14.37 14.62 -3.38
CA ALA A 235 -13.39 15.70 -3.51
C ALA A 235 -13.99 17.09 -3.22
N ARG A 236 -15.25 17.33 -3.56
CA ARG A 236 -15.95 18.59 -3.26
C ARG A 236 -16.25 18.74 -1.77
N LEU A 237 -16.67 17.68 -1.09
CA LEU A 237 -16.94 17.68 0.35
C LEU A 237 -15.65 17.90 1.17
N ILE A 238 -14.53 17.31 0.72
CA ILE A 238 -13.22 17.44 1.38
C ILE A 238 -12.62 18.86 1.24
N ARG A 239 -12.99 19.61 0.21
CA ARG A 239 -12.45 20.95 -0.08
C ARG A 239 -13.19 22.10 0.61
N GLN A 240 -14.35 21.87 1.21
CA GLN A 240 -15.10 22.86 1.99
C GLN A 240 -14.54 22.98 3.41
#